data_AF-A0A5K0W5T3-F1
#
_entry.id   AF-A0A5K0W5T3-F1
#
_cell.length_a   1.000
_cell.length_b   1.000
_cell.length_c   1.000
_cell.angle_alpha   90.00
_cell.angle_beta   90.00
_cell.angle_gamma   90.00
#
_symmetry.space_group_name_H-M   'P 1'
#
loop_
_entity.id
_entity.type
_entity.pdbx_description
1 polymer ?
#
loop_
_entity_poly.entity_id
_entity_poly.type
_entity_poly.pdbx_seq_one_letter_code
_entity_poly.pdbx_strand_id
1 'polypeptide(L)'
;WTDFCKVLFVEAEWFCSGHTPKLQEYLDNAWISIGCHLGFFHVYFLVQQNIEGKATYLNTDKNLSLIKTSAMLSRLLDDLGTLELTLISILIYQLCIRNV
;
A
#
# COMPACT_ATOMS: atom_id res chain seq x y z
N TRP A 1 -6.75 0.43 11.27
CA TRP A 1 -7.92 -0.04 10.50
C TRP A 1 -8.74 1.12 9.96
N THR A 2 -9.24 2.04 10.78
CA THR A 2 -10.05 3.18 10.29
C THR A 2 -9.35 3.99 9.20
N ASP A 3 -8.09 4.37 9.40
CA ASP A 3 -7.35 5.15 8.40
C ASP A 3 -7.05 4.34 7.12
N PHE A 4 -6.80 3.04 7.26
CA PHE A 4 -6.68 2.11 6.14
C PHE A 4 -7.97 2.06 5.29
N CYS A 5 -9.14 1.97 5.93
CA CYS A 5 -10.42 1.98 5.21
C CYS A 5 -10.68 3.31 4.50
N LYS A 6 -10.29 4.44 5.10
CA LYS A 6 -10.44 5.76 4.46
C LYS A 6 -9.61 5.88 3.19
N VAL A 7 -8.35 5.45 3.21
CA VAL A 7 -7.49 5.54 2.02
C VAL A 7 -7.91 4.56 0.92
N LEU A 8 -8.47 3.40 1.27
CA LEU A 8 -9.09 2.50 0.29
C LEU A 8 -10.35 3.11 -0.34
N PHE A 9 -11.15 3.83 0.46
CA PHE A 9 -12.31 4.54 -0.06
C PHE A 9 -11.91 5.62 -1.06
N VAL A 10 -10.83 6.38 -0.78
CA VAL A 10 -10.27 7.36 -1.73
C VAL A 10 -9.86 6.71 -3.05
N GLU A 11 -9.19 5.55 -3.03
CA GLU A 11 -8.85 4.82 -4.25
C GLU A 11 -10.10 4.34 -5.02
N ALA A 12 -11.12 3.89 -4.31
CA ALA A 12 -12.39 3.50 -4.91
C ALA A 12 -13.12 4.70 -5.56
N GLU A 13 -13.09 5.87 -4.93
CA GLU A 13 -13.63 7.10 -5.51
C GLU A 13 -12.85 7.53 -6.76
N TRP A 14 -11.52 7.45 -6.73
CA TRP A 14 -10.69 7.73 -7.91
C TRP A 14 -11.06 6.81 -9.07
N PHE A 15 -11.17 5.51 -8.80
CA PHE A 15 -11.56 4.52 -9.80
C PHE A 15 -12.96 4.78 -10.38
N CYS A 16 -13.96 5.00 -9.53
CA CYS A 16 -15.35 5.20 -9.95
C CYS A 16 -15.55 6.53 -10.71
N SER A 17 -14.78 7.57 -10.38
CA SER A 17 -14.87 8.88 -11.03
C SER A 17 -13.99 9.01 -12.28
N GLY A 18 -13.11 8.03 -12.53
CA GLY A 18 -12.09 8.13 -13.58
C GLY A 18 -11.00 9.17 -13.28
N HIS A 19 -10.87 9.60 -12.02
CA HIS A 19 -9.81 10.52 -11.61
C HIS A 19 -8.45 9.82 -11.69
N THR A 20 -7.51 10.46 -12.39
CA THR A 20 -6.13 9.99 -12.44
C THR A 20 -5.30 10.87 -11.51
N PRO A 21 -4.94 10.39 -10.30
CA PRO A 21 -4.19 11.19 -9.34
C PRO A 21 -2.78 11.51 -9.86
N LYS A 22 -2.23 12.63 -9.41
CA LYS A 22 -0.80 12.89 -9.62
C LYS A 22 0.03 11.90 -8.80
N LEU A 23 1.28 11.65 -9.20
CA LEU A 23 2.16 10.69 -8.51
C LEU A 23 2.24 10.95 -7.00
N GLN A 24 2.44 12.20 -6.59
CA GLN A 24 2.54 12.54 -5.17
C GLN A 24 1.23 12.30 -4.41
N GLU A 25 0.10 12.67 -5.02
CA GLU A 25 -1.25 12.47 -4.47
C GLU A 25 -1.54 10.98 -4.26
N TYR A 26 -1.21 10.16 -5.27
CA TYR A 26 -1.30 8.71 -5.16
C TYR A 26 -0.41 8.19 -4.04
N LEU A 27 0.88 8.52 -4.03
CA LEU A 27 1.83 7.99 -3.06
C LEU A 27 1.48 8.37 -1.62
N ASP A 28 0.95 9.57 -1.38
CA ASP A 28 0.51 10.02 -0.05
C ASP A 28 -0.67 9.22 0.50
N ASN A 29 -1.50 8.64 -0.37
CA ASN A 29 -2.56 7.71 -0.01
C ASN A 29 -2.06 6.25 0.04
N ALA A 30 -1.24 5.88 -0.94
CA ALA A 30 -0.90 4.50 -1.26
C ALA A 30 0.00 3.81 -0.23
N TRP A 31 0.82 4.58 0.51
CA TRP A 31 1.64 4.03 1.59
C TRP A 31 0.81 3.56 2.79
N ILE A 32 -0.41 4.07 2.94
CA ILE A 32 -1.37 3.55 3.91
C ILE A 32 -2.16 2.41 3.27
N SER A 33 -2.63 2.57 2.02
CA SER A 33 -3.53 1.59 1.37
C SER A 33 -2.89 0.23 1.08
N ILE A 34 -1.55 0.15 1.04
CA ILE A 34 -0.83 -1.13 0.97
C ILE A 34 -1.00 -1.99 2.23
N GLY A 35 -1.42 -1.41 3.35
CA GLY A 35 -1.75 -2.15 4.58
C GLY A 35 -0.56 -2.65 5.40
N CYS A 36 0.68 -2.47 4.95
CA CYS A 36 1.89 -2.91 5.66
C CYS A 36 1.99 -2.37 7.10
N HIS A 37 1.56 -1.12 7.32
CA HIS A 37 1.54 -0.50 8.64
C HIS A 37 0.64 -1.26 9.65
N LEU A 38 -0.44 -1.90 9.20
CA LEU A 38 -1.28 -2.75 10.04
C LEU A 38 -0.53 -4.02 10.46
N GLY A 39 0.20 -4.64 9.52
CA GLY A 39 1.04 -5.81 9.80
C GLY A 39 2.08 -5.50 10.89
N PHE A 40 2.81 -4.38 10.76
CA PHE A 40 3.76 -3.95 11.78
C PHE A 40 3.10 -3.67 13.12
N PHE A 41 1.94 -3.02 13.12
CA PHE A 41 1.18 -2.76 14.34
C PHE A 41 0.78 -4.07 15.04
N HIS A 42 0.18 -5.01 14.31
CA HIS A 42 -0.25 -6.29 14.89
C HIS A 42 0.93 -7.11 15.41
N VAL A 43 2.00 -7.26 14.63
CA VAL A 43 3.21 -7.99 15.04
C VAL A 43 3.83 -7.33 16.28
N TYR A 44 3.92 -6.01 16.31
CA TYR A 44 4.47 -5.30 17.47
C TYR A 44 3.67 -5.60 18.75
N PHE A 45 2.34 -5.52 18.69
CA PHE A 45 1.48 -5.79 19.84
C PHE A 45 1.49 -7.27 20.29
N LEU A 46 1.69 -8.20 19.35
CA LEU A 46 1.81 -9.63 19.63
C LEU A 46 3.15 -10.00 20.27
N VAL A 47 4.24 -9.37 19.82
CA VAL A 47 5.61 -9.65 20.33
C VAL A 47 5.89 -8.91 21.64
N GLN A 48 5.35 -7.69 21.79
CA GLN A 48 5.65 -6.87 22.95
C GLN A 48 4.89 -7.36 24.19
N GLN A 49 5.64 -7.79 25.22
CA GLN A 49 5.07 -8.23 26.50
C GLN A 49 4.83 -7.06 27.47
N ASN A 50 5.55 -5.95 27.32
CA ASN A 50 5.42 -4.78 28.18
C ASN A 50 4.35 -3.80 27.66
N ILE A 51 3.33 -3.54 28.49
CA ILE A 51 2.17 -2.68 28.21
C ILE A 51 2.57 -1.21 28.00
N GLU A 52 3.61 -0.70 28.66
CA GLU A 52 4.07 0.69 28.51
C GLU A 52 4.73 0.94 27.14
N GLY A 53 5.38 -0.08 26.56
CA GLY A 53 5.91 -0.01 25.19
C GLY A 53 4.80 0.00 24.13
N LYS A 54 3.65 -0.64 24.43
CA LYS A 54 2.49 -0.71 23.51
C LYS A 54 1.90 0.66 23.21
N ALA A 55 1.84 1.55 24.21
CA ALA A 55 1.25 2.87 24.06
C ALA A 55 2.17 3.88 23.32
N THR A 56 3.49 3.62 23.28
CA THR A 56 4.49 4.61 22.87
C THR A 56 5.16 4.30 21.54
N TYR A 57 5.02 3.07 21.02
CA TYR A 57 5.70 2.64 19.80
C TYR A 57 5.40 3.51 18.58
N LEU A 58 4.13 3.88 18.37
CA LEU A 58 3.74 4.76 17.26
C LEU A 58 3.99 6.25 17.55
N ASN A 59 4.31 6.62 18.80
CA ASN A 59 4.42 8.02 19.23
C ASN A 59 5.84 8.58 19.09
N THR A 60 6.75 7.88 18.41
CA THR A 60 8.08 8.41 18.13
C THR A 60 8.22 8.69 16.64
N ASP A 61 8.73 9.87 16.29
CA ASP A 61 8.96 10.29 14.91
C ASP A 61 9.81 9.28 14.14
N LYS A 62 10.76 8.64 14.83
CA LYS A 62 11.63 7.60 14.27
C LYS A 62 10.85 6.36 13.82
N ASN A 63 9.94 5.85 14.65
CA ASN A 63 9.17 4.64 14.32
C ASN A 63 8.14 4.95 13.22
N LEU A 64 7.52 6.12 13.28
CA LEU A 64 6.60 6.57 12.22
C LEU A 64 7.33 6.71 10.88
N SER A 65 8.54 7.30 10.87
CA SER A 65 9.38 7.38 9.67
C SER A 65 9.75 6.01 9.14
N LEU A 66 10.13 5.06 10.00
CA LEU A 66 10.47 3.70 9.58
C LEU A 66 9.27 3.01 8.94
N ILE A 67 8.10 3.04 9.60
CA ILE A 67 6.87 2.44 9.08
C ILE A 67 6.49 3.04 7.73
N LYS A 68 6.53 4.37 7.61
CA LYS A 68 6.22 5.06 6.35
C LYS A 68 7.19 4.66 5.25
N THR A 69 8.50 4.68 5.50
CA THR A 69 9.52 4.29 4.51
C THR A 69 9.36 2.83 4.08
N SER A 70 9.14 1.91 5.02
CA SER A 70 8.91 0.50 4.70
C SER A 70 7.64 0.31 3.88
N ALA A 71 6.54 0.97 4.24
CA ALA A 71 5.28 0.88 3.50
C ALA A 71 5.38 1.51 2.10
N MET A 72 6.10 2.62 1.96
CA MET A 72 6.42 3.22 0.66
C MET A 72 7.18 2.24 -0.23
N LEU A 73 8.22 1.59 0.29
CA LEU A 73 8.98 0.59 -0.45
C LEU A 73 8.09 -0.59 -0.87
N SER A 74 7.28 -1.12 0.05
CA SER A 74 6.34 -2.20 -0.25
C SER A 74 5.34 -1.82 -1.33
N ARG A 75 4.77 -0.61 -1.28
CA ARG A 75 3.86 -0.09 -2.31
C ARG A 75 4.54 -0.03 -3.67
N LEU A 76 5.74 0.55 -3.76
CA LEU A 76 6.45 0.66 -5.04
C LEU A 76 6.78 -0.71 -5.65
N LEU A 77 7.15 -1.70 -4.81
CA LEU A 77 7.42 -3.07 -5.26
C LEU A 77 6.15 -3.80 -5.71
N ASP A 78 5.04 -3.62 -4.99
CA ASP A 78 3.72 -4.17 -5.32
C ASP A 78 3.21 -3.63 -6.67
N ASP A 79 3.32 -2.32 -6.86
CA ASP A 79 2.93 -1.65 -8.10
C ASP A 79 3.79 -2.11 -9.28
N LEU A 80 5.11 -2.21 -9.10
CA LEU A 80 6.03 -2.68 -10.13
C LEU A 80 5.70 -4.13 -10.55
N GLY A 81 5.52 -5.03 -9.58
CA GLY A 81 5.19 -6.44 -9.87
C GLY A 81 3.83 -6.60 -10.57
N THR A 82 2.84 -5.81 -10.18
CA THR A 82 1.51 -5.84 -10.81
C THR A 82 1.54 -5.31 -12.24
N LEU A 83 2.32 -4.26 -12.51
CA LEU A 83 2.53 -3.73 -13.85
C LEU A 83 3.14 -4.79 -14.78
N GLU A 84 4.16 -5.51 -14.34
CA GLU A 84 4.80 -6.57 -15.12
C GLU A 84 3.81 -7.68 -15.49
N LEU A 85 3.02 -8.17 -14.53
CA LEU A 85 1.99 -9.19 -14.78
C LEU A 85 0.93 -8.71 -15.76
N THR A 86 0.48 -7.46 -15.61
CA THR A 86 -0.55 -6.87 -16.49
C THR A 86 -0.03 -6.75 -17.92
N LEU A 87 1.21 -6.28 -18.12
CA LEU A 87 1.85 -6.19 -19.43
C LEU A 87 2.03 -7.56 -20.09
N ILE A 88 2.48 -8.56 -19.33
CA ILE A 88 2.59 -9.94 -19.82
C ILE A 88 1.22 -10.47 -20.27
N SER A 89 0.16 -10.24 -19.48
CA SER A 89 -1.18 -10.69 -19.82
C SER A 89 -1.71 -10.03 -21.11
N ILE A 90 -1.44 -8.73 -21.32
CA ILE A 90 -1.81 -8.01 -22.54
C ILE A 90 -1.03 -8.54 -23.75
N LEU A 91 0.27 -8.80 -23.61
CA LEU A 91 1.10 -9.37 -24.68
C LEU A 91 0.62 -10.76 -25.09
N ILE A 92 0.31 -11.63 -24.12
CA ILE A 92 -0.26 -12.96 -24.39
C ILE A 92 -1.59 -12.81 -25.14
N TYR A 93 -2.49 -11.94 -24.68
CA TYR A 93 -3.78 -11.70 -25.33
C TYR A 93 -3.62 -11.20 -26.78
N GLN A 94 -2.71 -10.25 -27.03
CA GLN A 94 -2.42 -9.75 -28.37
C GLN A 94 -1.83 -10.83 -29.30
N LEU A 95 -0.99 -11.71 -28.77
CA LEU A 95 -0.44 -12.85 -29.52
C LEU A 95 -1.51 -13.91 -29.82
N CYS A 96 -2.47 -14.14 -28.90
CA CYS A 96 -3.60 -15.03 -29.13
C CYS A 96 -4.55 -14.50 -30.21
N ILE A 97 -4.84 -13.20 -30.24
CA ILE A 97 -5.70 -12.60 -31.28
C ILE A 97 -5.02 -12.55 -32.65
N ARG A 98 -3.70 -12.29 -32.71
CA ARG A 98 -2.97 -12.25 -33.98
C ARG A 98 -2.84 -13.60 -34.69
N ASN A 99 -3.10 -14.71 -34.01
CA ASN A 99 -2.98 -16.06 -34.55
C ASN A 99 -4.35 -16.75 -34.81
N VAL A 100 -5.44 -15.97 -34.81
CA VAL A 100 -6.78 -16.37 -35.27
C VAL A 100 -7.15 -15.52 -36.47
#